data_AF-A0AAW5XPX3-F1
#
_entry.id   AF-A0AAW5XPX3-F1
#
_cell.length_a   1.000
_cell.length_b   1.000
_cell.length_c   1.000
_cell.angle_alpha   90.00
_cell.angle_beta   90.00
_cell.angle_gamma   90.00
#
_symmetry.space_group_name_H-M   'P 1'
#
loop_
_entity.id
_entity.type
_entity.pdbx_description
1 polymer ?
#
loop_
_entity_poly.entity_id
_entity_poly.type
_entity_poly.pdbx_seq_one_letter_code
_entity_poly.pdbx_strand_id
1 'polypeptide(L)'
;MYAVKLLFESVHSGEPDPTKIDEHYEKNHDTLFEESIILVKASSLEEAHALGEQIAIQSEHTYDNMYGEQITWTFRKLLHVFELDDTPFETGKELYARFLQVKKNETVDTVVQKYYPAYE
;
A
#
# COMPACT_ATOMS: atom_id res chain seq x y z
N MET A 1 -7.28 0.85 -20.66
CA MET A 1 -7.45 0.44 -19.24
C MET A 1 -6.57 1.32 -18.36
N TYR A 2 -6.75 1.39 -17.04
CA TYR A 2 -5.88 2.18 -16.16
C TYR A 2 -5.43 1.40 -14.93
N ALA A 3 -4.21 1.64 -14.47
CA ALA A 3 -3.74 1.25 -13.15
C ALA A 3 -3.81 2.45 -12.20
N VAL A 4 -4.43 2.27 -11.04
CA VAL A 4 -4.54 3.31 -10.01
C VAL A 4 -3.77 2.86 -8.79
N LYS A 5 -2.82 3.69 -8.36
CA LYS A 5 -2.03 3.45 -7.15
C LYS A 5 -2.66 4.17 -5.97
N LEU A 6 -2.88 3.44 -4.89
CA LEU A 6 -3.55 3.83 -3.67
C LEU A 6 -2.62 3.65 -2.47
N LEU A 7 -2.82 4.46 -1.44
CA LEU A 7 -2.14 4.36 -0.16
C LEU A 7 -3.17 4.22 0.96
N PHE A 8 -3.02 3.16 1.75
CA PHE A 8 -3.79 2.91 2.95
C PHE A 8 -2.90 2.95 4.19
N GLU A 9 -3.48 3.28 5.33
CA GLU A 9 -2.83 3.26 6.63
C GLU A 9 -3.57 2.28 7.55
N SER A 10 -2.82 1.49 8.30
CA SER A 10 -3.34 0.66 9.39
C SER A 10 -3.55 1.54 10.63
N VAL A 11 -4.80 1.92 10.89
CA VAL A 11 -5.19 2.73 12.04
C VAL A 11 -5.62 1.81 13.18
N HIS A 12 -4.84 1.81 14.26
CA HIS A 12 -5.11 1.02 15.46
C HIS A 12 -6.00 1.83 16.42
N SER A 13 -6.97 1.16 17.03
CA SER A 13 -7.85 1.75 18.03
C SER A 13 -8.19 0.75 19.14
N GLY A 14 -8.43 1.28 20.35
CA GLY A 14 -8.61 0.47 21.54
C GLY A 14 -7.29 0.16 22.24
N GLU A 15 -7.40 -0.53 23.37
CA GLU A 15 -6.26 -1.04 24.14
C GLU A 15 -6.17 -2.56 23.92
N PRO A 16 -4.97 -3.16 23.95
CA PRO A 16 -4.82 -4.60 23.86
C PRO A 16 -5.49 -5.30 25.06
N ASP A 17 -6.02 -6.49 24.82
CA ASP A 17 -6.49 -7.39 25.86
C ASP A 17 -5.30 -7.92 26.66
N PRO A 18 -5.18 -7.59 27.97
CA PRO A 18 -4.04 -8.01 28.78
C PRO A 18 -3.85 -9.52 28.89
N THR A 19 -4.89 -10.30 28.60
CA THR A 19 -4.84 -11.78 28.64
C THR A 19 -4.27 -12.39 27.37
N LYS A 20 -4.13 -11.61 26.29
CA LYS A 20 -3.63 -12.05 24.97
C LYS A 20 -2.22 -11.55 24.66
N ILE A 21 -1.66 -10.69 25.52
CA ILE A 21 -0.32 -10.15 25.36
C ILE A 21 0.71 -11.26 25.60
N ASP A 22 1.67 -11.38 24.68
CA ASP A 22 2.81 -12.29 24.75
C ASP A 22 4.14 -11.54 24.50
N GLU A 23 5.24 -12.28 24.31
CA GLU A 23 6.57 -11.71 24.09
C GLU A 23 6.74 -10.99 22.73
N HIS A 24 5.77 -11.13 21.81
CA HIS A 24 5.78 -10.49 20.50
C HIS A 24 4.91 -9.22 20.44
N TYR A 25 4.23 -8.85 21.53
CA TYR A 25 3.47 -7.61 21.57
C TYR A 25 4.39 -6.38 21.67
N GLU A 26 4.30 -5.50 20.68
CA GLU A 26 5.03 -4.23 20.64
C GLU A 26 4.08 -3.05 20.85
N LYS A 27 4.09 -2.47 22.06
CA LYS A 27 3.21 -1.34 22.41
C LYS A 27 3.40 -0.11 21.53
N ASN A 28 4.63 0.15 21.08
CA ASN A 28 4.99 1.31 20.28
C ASN A 28 5.46 0.87 18.90
N HIS A 29 4.67 0.04 18.22
CA HIS A 29 4.97 -0.36 16.85
C HIS A 29 4.93 0.84 15.90
N ASP A 30 5.68 0.76 14.81
CA ASP A 30 5.60 1.75 13.74
C ASP A 30 4.22 1.73 13.07
N THR A 31 3.81 2.86 12.48
CA THR A 31 2.59 2.92 11.67
C THR A 31 2.79 2.18 10.36
N LEU A 32 1.93 1.20 10.08
CA LEU A 32 1.97 0.43 8.84
C LEU A 32 1.17 1.12 7.74
N PHE A 33 1.78 1.20 6.55
CA PHE A 33 1.12 1.67 5.33
C PHE A 33 1.14 0.57 4.26
N GLU A 34 0.08 0.51 3.46
CA GLU A 34 -0.04 -0.35 2.29
C GLU A 34 -0.07 0.50 1.02
N GLU A 35 0.86 0.24 0.09
CA GLU A 35 0.73 0.67 -1.30
C GLU A 35 0.02 -0.42 -2.09
N SER A 36 -1.12 -0.08 -2.69
CA SER A 36 -1.92 -0.99 -3.51
C SER A 36 -2.06 -0.45 -4.93
N ILE A 37 -2.04 -1.33 -5.93
CA ILE A 37 -2.27 -0.98 -7.34
C ILE A 37 -3.46 -1.78 -7.85
N ILE A 38 -4.52 -1.09 -8.25
CA ILE A 38 -5.74 -1.69 -8.79
C ILE A 38 -5.90 -1.39 -10.27
N LEU A 39 -6.60 -2.27 -10.99
CA LEU A 39 -6.99 -2.04 -12.37
C LEU A 39 -8.39 -1.46 -12.45
N VAL A 40 -8.55 -0.41 -13.25
CA VAL A 40 -9.80 0.28 -13.48
C VAL A 40 -10.08 0.36 -14.98
N LYS A 41 -11.32 0.06 -15.36
CA LYS A 41 -11.83 0.32 -16.72
C LYS A 41 -12.47 1.69 -16.72
N ALA A 42 -11.87 2.62 -17.46
CA ALA A 42 -12.33 3.99 -17.61
C ALA A 42 -12.02 4.48 -19.03
N SER A 43 -12.65 5.56 -19.44
CA SER A 43 -12.46 6.23 -20.73
C SER A 43 -11.49 7.41 -20.68
N SER A 44 -11.14 7.89 -19.49
CA SER A 44 -10.15 8.96 -19.29
C SER A 44 -9.39 8.81 -17.96
N LEU A 45 -8.30 9.57 -17.82
CA LEU A 45 -7.53 9.65 -16.57
C LEU A 45 -8.38 10.18 -15.41
N GLU A 46 -9.24 11.16 -15.65
CA GLU A 46 -10.13 11.76 -14.65
C GLU A 46 -11.16 10.75 -14.16
N GLU A 47 -11.76 9.97 -15.08
CA GLU A 47 -12.69 8.91 -14.72
C GLU A 47 -11.97 7.78 -13.96
N ALA A 48 -10.78 7.38 -14.40
CA ALA A 48 -9.97 6.38 -13.70
C ALA A 48 -9.62 6.82 -12.27
N HIS A 49 -9.28 8.10 -12.09
CA HIS A 49 -9.03 8.67 -10.78
C HIS A 49 -10.27 8.61 -9.89
N ALA A 50 -11.42 9.10 -10.37
CA ALA A 50 -12.66 9.12 -9.61
C ALA A 50 -13.13 7.71 -9.21
N LEU A 51 -13.07 6.76 -10.15
CA LEU A 51 -13.40 5.36 -9.89
C LEU A 51 -12.42 4.72 -8.89
N GLY A 52 -11.12 4.98 -9.04
CA GLY A 52 -10.10 4.44 -8.15
C GLY A 52 -10.26 4.95 -6.71
N GLU A 53 -10.56 6.23 -6.53
CA GLU A 53 -10.85 6.83 -5.23
C GLU A 53 -12.12 6.25 -4.61
N GLN A 54 -13.19 6.10 -5.38
CA GLN A 54 -14.43 5.48 -4.91
C GLN A 54 -14.21 4.03 -4.45
N ILE A 55 -13.47 3.24 -5.24
CA ILE A 55 -13.14 1.85 -4.90
C ILE A 55 -12.29 1.81 -3.63
N ALA A 56 -11.33 2.71 -3.48
CA ALA A 56 -10.45 2.76 -2.32
C ALA A 56 -11.24 3.02 -1.02
N ILE A 57 -12.14 4.02 -1.03
CA ILE A 57 -13.02 4.33 0.11
C ILE A 57 -13.91 3.12 0.44
N GLN A 58 -14.46 2.44 -0.57
CA GLN A 58 -15.29 1.25 -0.36
C GLN A 58 -14.51 0.01 0.12
N SER A 59 -13.19 0.02 -0.02
CA SER A 59 -12.30 -1.07 0.39
C SER A 59 -11.74 -0.90 1.81
N GLU A 60 -12.04 0.24 2.45
CA GLU A 60 -11.76 0.40 3.88
C GLU A 60 -12.47 -0.68 4.67
N HIS A 61 -11.75 -1.30 5.60
CA HIS A 61 -12.29 -2.40 6.38
C HIS A 61 -11.64 -2.46 7.75
N THR A 62 -12.36 -3.07 8.67
CA THR A 62 -12.01 -3.15 10.08
C THR A 62 -12.03 -4.60 10.55
N TYR A 63 -11.06 -4.99 11.36
CA TYR A 63 -10.99 -6.30 12.00
C TYR A 63 -10.32 -6.18 13.37
N ASP A 64 -10.56 -7.15 14.25
CA ASP A 64 -9.84 -7.26 15.52
C ASP A 64 -8.55 -8.06 15.30
N ASN A 65 -7.41 -7.53 15.72
CA ASN A 65 -6.15 -8.25 15.68
C ASN A 65 -6.07 -9.33 16.78
N MET A 66 -4.98 -10.09 16.79
CA MET A 66 -4.78 -11.17 17.78
C MET A 66 -4.72 -10.69 19.22
N TYR A 67 -4.37 -9.41 19.46
CA TYR A 67 -4.32 -8.80 20.79
C TYR A 67 -5.65 -8.16 21.19
N GLY A 68 -6.69 -8.24 20.37
CA GLY A 68 -8.01 -7.65 20.65
C GLY A 68 -8.10 -6.15 20.39
N GLU A 69 -7.11 -5.57 19.72
CA GLU A 69 -7.18 -4.19 19.23
C GLU A 69 -7.93 -4.16 17.89
N GLN A 70 -8.67 -3.09 17.65
CA GLN A 70 -9.39 -2.91 16.40
C GLN A 70 -8.51 -2.19 15.39
N ILE A 71 -8.27 -2.84 14.26
CA ILE A 71 -7.47 -2.33 13.15
C ILE A 71 -8.40 -1.92 12.02
N THR A 72 -8.26 -0.67 11.55
CA THR A 72 -8.96 -0.17 10.37
C THR A 72 -7.96 0.20 9.30
N TRP A 73 -8.06 -0.42 8.13
CA TRP A 73 -7.35 0.02 6.94
C TRP A 73 -8.08 1.21 6.34
N THR A 74 -7.51 2.41 6.51
CA THR A 74 -8.11 3.67 6.06
C THR A 74 -7.41 4.17 4.81
N PHE A 75 -8.19 4.53 3.79
CA PHE A 75 -7.68 5.15 2.59
C PHE A 75 -7.12 6.54 2.92
N ARG A 76 -5.87 6.79 2.51
CA ARG A 76 -5.21 8.08 2.74
C ARG A 76 -5.08 8.89 1.49
N LYS A 77 -4.70 8.25 0.38
CA LYS A 77 -4.36 8.98 -0.84
C LYS A 77 -4.36 8.11 -2.09
N LEU A 78 -4.88 8.66 -3.18
CA LEU A 78 -4.57 8.19 -4.53
C LEU A 78 -3.23 8.80 -4.94
N LEU A 79 -2.22 7.96 -5.10
CA LEU A 79 -0.85 8.39 -5.37
C LEU A 79 -0.59 8.65 -6.85
N HIS A 80 -1.17 7.83 -7.73
CA HIS A 80 -0.96 7.97 -9.18
C HIS A 80 -2.01 7.23 -10.01
N VAL A 81 -2.19 7.65 -11.26
CA VAL A 81 -2.96 6.93 -12.29
C VAL A 81 -2.07 6.74 -13.52
N PHE A 82 -2.01 5.52 -14.03
CA PHE A 82 -1.27 5.16 -15.23
C PHE A 82 -2.25 4.64 -16.27
N GLU A 83 -2.19 5.15 -17.49
CA GLU A 83 -2.87 4.54 -18.62
C GLU A 83 -2.16 3.24 -19.00
N LEU A 84 -2.94 2.20 -19.19
CA LEU A 84 -2.48 0.90 -19.65
C LEU A 84 -3.02 0.65 -21.05
N ASP A 85 -2.11 0.23 -21.91
CA ASP A 85 -2.45 -0.25 -23.24
C ASP A 85 -3.31 -1.53 -23.15
N ASP A 86 -4.36 -1.56 -23.95
CA ASP A 86 -5.34 -2.66 -24.02
C ASP A 86 -4.85 -3.81 -24.93
N THR A 87 -3.62 -3.74 -25.45
CA THR A 87 -2.99 -4.83 -26.20
C THR A 87 -2.53 -5.99 -25.29
N PRO A 88 -2.57 -7.25 -25.79
CA PRO A 88 -1.90 -8.37 -25.13
C PRO A 88 -0.44 -8.03 -24.83
N PHE A 89 0.03 -8.33 -23.63
CA PHE A 89 1.41 -8.03 -23.26
C PHE A 89 2.39 -9.08 -23.78
N GLU A 90 3.59 -8.63 -24.13
CA GLU A 90 4.72 -9.50 -24.42
C GLU A 90 5.53 -9.76 -23.14
N THR A 91 6.32 -10.84 -23.13
CA THR A 91 7.24 -11.12 -22.02
C THR A 91 8.20 -9.95 -21.84
N GLY A 92 8.24 -9.39 -20.62
CA GLY A 92 9.07 -8.23 -20.29
C GLY A 92 8.36 -6.88 -20.35
N LYS A 93 7.05 -6.82 -20.64
CA LYS A 93 6.28 -5.56 -20.53
C LYS A 93 6.29 -5.08 -19.07
N GLU A 94 6.71 -3.83 -18.87
CA GLU A 94 6.75 -3.21 -17.55
C GLU A 94 5.33 -3.01 -17.01
N LEU A 95 5.06 -3.53 -15.81
CA LEU A 95 3.80 -3.31 -15.10
C LEU A 95 3.85 -2.07 -14.20
N TYR A 96 4.99 -1.83 -13.57
CA TYR A 96 5.19 -0.76 -12.61
C TYR A 96 6.68 -0.46 -12.44
N ALA A 97 7.00 0.83 -12.39
CA ALA A 97 8.30 1.33 -11.99
C ALA A 97 8.16 2.46 -10.97
N ARG A 98 9.18 2.60 -10.12
CA ARG A 98 9.32 3.73 -9.20
C ARG A 98 10.74 4.26 -9.22
N PHE A 99 10.87 5.56 -9.02
CA PHE A 99 12.16 6.20 -8.80
C PHE A 99 12.41 6.28 -7.29
N LEU A 100 13.60 5.83 -6.86
CA LEU A 100 14.06 5.96 -5.48
C LEU A 100 15.00 7.16 -5.37
N GLN A 101 14.65 8.12 -4.50
CA GLN A 101 15.55 9.22 -4.18
C GLN A 101 16.49 8.81 -3.05
N VAL A 102 17.77 8.66 -3.37
CA VAL A 102 18.84 8.21 -2.47
C VAL A 102 19.96 9.23 -2.42
N LYS A 103 20.75 9.24 -1.34
CA LYS A 103 21.90 10.14 -1.24
C LYS A 103 22.97 9.73 -2.26
N LYS A 104 23.70 10.71 -2.82
CA LYS A 104 24.68 10.52 -3.91
C LYS A 104 25.72 9.40 -3.68
N ASN A 105 26.01 9.06 -2.43
CA ASN A 105 27.03 8.09 -2.03
C ASN A 105 26.45 6.86 -1.30
N GLU A 106 25.14 6.63 -1.33
CA GLU A 106 24.56 5.39 -0.80
C GLU A 106 24.95 4.20 -1.69
N THR A 107 25.32 3.08 -1.04
CA THR A 107 25.66 1.83 -1.75
C THR A 107 24.38 1.08 -2.15
N VAL A 108 24.48 0.18 -3.14
CA VAL A 108 23.35 -0.67 -3.54
C VAL A 108 22.79 -1.46 -2.36
N ASP A 109 23.65 -2.06 -1.55
CA ASP A 109 23.23 -2.84 -0.37
C ASP A 109 22.44 -1.99 0.62
N THR A 110 22.89 -0.75 0.86
CA THR A 110 22.16 0.21 1.69
C THR A 110 20.79 0.55 1.11
N VAL A 111 20.67 0.69 -0.20
CA VAL A 111 19.38 0.94 -0.87
C VAL A 111 18.46 -0.27 -0.76
N VAL A 112 18.98 -1.49 -0.95
CA VAL A 112 18.22 -2.73 -0.80
C VAL A 112 17.70 -2.87 0.62
N GLN A 113 18.57 -2.76 1.62
CA GLN A 113 18.20 -2.87 3.03
C GLN A 113 17.13 -1.86 3.44
N LYS A 114 17.23 -0.62 2.93
CA LYS A 114 16.30 0.46 3.30
C LYS A 114 14.91 0.32 2.68
N TYR A 115 14.82 -0.07 1.41
CA TYR A 115 13.55 -0.06 0.66
C TYR A 115 12.94 -1.44 0.43
N TYR A 116 13.67 -2.50 0.75
CA TYR A 116 13.28 -3.90 0.59
C TYR A 116 13.68 -4.76 1.82
N PRO A 117 13.40 -4.31 3.07
CA PRO A 117 13.90 -4.97 4.28
C PRO A 117 13.36 -6.40 4.50
N ALA A 118 12.28 -6.79 3.82
CA ALA A 118 11.65 -8.11 3.96
C ALA A 118 12.28 -9.21 3.08
N TYR A 119 13.38 -8.92 2.36
CA TYR A 119 14.01 -9.84 1.39
C TYR A 119 15.41 -10.32 1.83
N GLU A 120 15.72 -10.29 3.12
CA GLU A 120 16.90 -10.97 3.70
C GLU A 120 16.57 -12.39 4.20
#